data_AF-A0AAV1H4U9-F1
#
_entry.id   AF-A0AAV1H4U9-F1
#
_cell.length_a   1.000
_cell.length_b   1.000
_cell.length_c   1.000
_cell.angle_alpha   90.00
_cell.angle_beta   90.00
_cell.angle_gamma   90.00
#
_symmetry.space_group_name_H-M   'P 1'
#
loop_
_entity.id
_entity.type
_entity.pdbx_description
1 polymer ?
#
loop_
_entity_poly.entity_id
_entity_poly.type
_entity_poly.pdbx_seq_one_letter_code
_entity_poly.pdbx_strand_id
1 'polypeptide(L)'
;MNSGLMLDQFSHMRPPTFSEREQHCYRAEKMLLRQFVLLKLEDKVPDCLSIEDMKQRVLRGRSFIDESQEMAKRMQARELHLAEQAWSSARKFCVDQMEWEIVVDLKTEKRLSQLLGRKVTLEGLQMYLPIIRSKAEQEVRNCLLQLSSKLPDFFVCPDTGTRYKPGLVSELQRKTRPLAPQVVQTALDILLSKTHLHVEVTDPPSRANIKIKDSDLKLRIESSCTLIGRLLADAAASCFCLNSFFFRDRLQHFCTSESKNMVTAVYKRFTERSKSFFLLDFDESFHVARKTVLNITLDMMGDRLGAAYHWEQHQRSTEEEVETPEVHHVAEENTDERQVEERRGVRAFFRQDDP
;
A
#
# COMPACT_ATOMS: atom_id res chain seq x y z
N MET A 1 12.67 -23.24 28.98
CA MET A 1 12.75 -22.31 27.83
C MET A 1 13.19 -20.96 28.38
N ASN A 2 14.23 -20.35 27.81
CA ASN A 2 14.82 -19.11 28.32
C ASN A 2 13.92 -17.90 28.04
N SER A 3 13.49 -17.20 29.09
CA SER A 3 12.73 -15.95 29.04
C SER A 3 13.43 -14.83 28.24
N GLY A 4 14.77 -14.90 28.12
CA GLY A 4 15.56 -13.98 27.29
C GLY A 4 15.29 -14.06 25.77
N LEU A 5 14.94 -15.23 25.23
CA LEU A 5 14.65 -15.37 23.79
C LEU A 5 13.32 -14.73 23.37
N MET A 6 12.39 -14.56 24.32
CA MET A 6 11.03 -14.04 24.06
C MET A 6 10.95 -12.52 24.15
N LEU A 7 11.64 -11.93 25.13
CA LEU A 7 11.87 -10.49 25.15
C LEU A 7 12.55 -10.05 23.86
N ASP A 8 13.52 -10.83 23.38
CA ASP A 8 14.18 -10.60 22.10
C ASP A 8 13.20 -10.72 20.92
N GLN A 9 12.34 -11.74 20.91
CA GLN A 9 11.32 -11.92 19.88
C GLN A 9 10.34 -10.74 19.79
N PHE A 10 9.85 -10.20 20.91
CA PHE A 10 8.96 -9.04 20.92
C PHE A 10 9.70 -7.73 20.61
N SER A 11 10.95 -7.60 21.04
CA SER A 11 11.83 -6.48 20.68
C SER A 11 12.08 -6.41 19.17
N HIS A 12 12.00 -7.56 18.51
CA HIS A 12 12.15 -7.70 17.07
C HIS A 12 10.83 -7.82 16.31
N MET A 13 9.67 -7.72 16.95
CA MET A 13 8.36 -7.82 16.29
C MET A 13 8.13 -6.58 15.42
N ARG A 14 8.57 -6.66 14.16
CA ARG A 14 8.44 -5.63 13.13
C ARG A 14 7.90 -6.27 11.85
N PRO A 15 7.25 -5.52 10.94
CA PRO A 15 6.68 -6.09 9.72
C PRO A 15 7.58 -7.04 8.92
N PRO A 16 8.91 -6.79 8.78
CA PRO A 16 9.79 -7.70 8.05
C PRO A 16 10.06 -9.05 8.73
N THR A 17 9.85 -9.14 10.05
CA THR A 17 10.15 -10.34 10.87
C THR A 17 8.88 -11.06 11.33
N PHE A 18 7.71 -10.61 10.89
CA PHE A 18 6.44 -11.20 11.25
C PHE A 18 6.28 -12.62 10.71
N SER A 19 5.72 -13.48 11.56
CA SER A 19 5.16 -14.76 11.13
C SER A 19 3.97 -14.54 10.18
N GLU A 20 3.58 -15.55 9.41
CA GLU A 20 2.43 -15.44 8.49
C GLU A 20 1.15 -15.00 9.19
N ARG A 21 0.90 -15.51 10.41
CA ARG A 21 -0.22 -15.11 11.25
C ARG A 21 -0.16 -13.63 11.59
N GLU A 22 1.00 -13.14 12.04
CA GLU A 22 1.17 -11.73 12.41
C GLU A 22 1.06 -10.82 11.19
N GLN A 23 1.58 -11.24 10.03
CA GLN A 23 1.38 -10.52 8.77
C GLN A 23 -0.09 -10.44 8.36
N HIS A 24 -0.88 -11.48 8.61
CA HIS A 24 -2.31 -11.47 8.34
C HIS A 24 -3.05 -10.50 9.28
N CYS A 25 -2.76 -10.57 10.59
CA CYS A 25 -3.29 -9.63 11.57
C CYS A 25 -2.94 -8.18 11.23
N TYR A 26 -1.67 -7.89 10.93
CA TYR A 26 -1.20 -6.56 10.57
C TYR A 26 -1.94 -6.00 9.34
N ARG A 27 -2.13 -6.82 8.29
CA ARG A 27 -2.87 -6.41 7.09
C ARG A 27 -4.34 -6.11 7.39
N ALA A 28 -4.99 -6.95 8.20
CA ALA A 28 -6.39 -6.75 8.58
C ALA A 28 -6.58 -5.49 9.44
N GLU A 29 -5.73 -5.29 10.45
CA GLU A 29 -5.75 -4.10 11.31
C GLU A 29 -5.46 -2.82 10.53
N LYS A 30 -4.44 -2.83 9.63
CA LYS A 30 -4.15 -1.72 8.72
C LYS A 30 -5.35 -1.41 7.83
N MET A 31 -6.05 -2.41 7.31
CA MET A 31 -7.25 -2.21 6.50
C MET A 31 -8.37 -1.52 7.29
N LEU A 32 -8.60 -1.92 8.54
CA LEU A 32 -9.59 -1.26 9.42
C LEU A 32 -9.22 0.22 9.65
N LEU A 33 -7.96 0.50 10.02
CA LEU A 33 -7.50 1.88 10.21
C LEU A 33 -7.64 2.71 8.93
N ARG A 34 -7.28 2.13 7.79
CA ARG A 34 -7.41 2.78 6.48
C ARG A 34 -8.86 3.12 6.16
N GLN A 35 -9.80 2.20 6.38
CA GLN A 35 -11.23 2.45 6.17
C GLN A 35 -11.77 3.52 7.11
N PHE A 36 -11.32 3.58 8.35
CA PHE A 36 -11.69 4.65 9.28
C PHE A 36 -11.24 6.01 8.76
N VAL A 37 -9.98 6.13 8.32
CA VAL A 37 -9.47 7.38 7.73
C VAL A 37 -10.27 7.78 6.48
N LEU A 38 -10.57 6.83 5.60
CA LEU A 38 -11.39 7.10 4.40
C LEU A 38 -12.80 7.56 4.77
N LEU A 39 -13.46 6.89 5.72
CA LEU A 39 -14.80 7.28 6.19
C LEU A 39 -14.79 8.65 6.87
N LYS A 40 -13.72 8.98 7.61
CA LYS A 40 -13.52 10.30 8.21
C LYS A 40 -13.37 11.40 7.15
N LEU A 41 -12.63 11.14 6.08
CA LEU A 41 -12.49 12.05 4.93
C LEU A 41 -13.79 12.21 4.11
N GLU A 42 -14.70 11.26 4.23
CA GLU A 42 -16.04 11.30 3.60
C GLU A 42 -17.12 11.87 4.54
N ASP A 43 -16.75 12.44 5.69
CA ASP A 43 -17.66 12.96 6.72
C ASP A 43 -18.68 11.92 7.24
N LYS A 44 -18.30 10.64 7.24
CA LYS A 44 -19.14 9.51 7.73
C LYS A 44 -18.78 9.04 9.13
N VAL A 45 -17.80 9.67 9.76
CA VAL A 45 -17.39 9.42 11.15
C VAL A 45 -17.59 10.70 11.94
N PRO A 46 -18.31 10.66 13.08
CA PRO A 46 -18.54 11.84 13.93
C PRO A 46 -17.25 12.57 14.29
N ASP A 47 -17.29 13.91 14.35
CA ASP A 47 -16.12 14.75 14.58
C ASP A 47 -15.39 14.46 15.90
N CYS A 48 -16.14 14.06 16.92
CA CYS A 48 -15.60 13.72 18.24
C CYS A 48 -14.70 12.48 18.24
N LEU A 49 -14.80 11.59 17.24
CA LEU A 49 -13.97 10.40 17.11
C LEU A 49 -12.74 10.69 16.25
N SER A 50 -11.57 10.45 16.81
CA SER A 50 -10.26 10.66 16.20
C SER A 50 -9.66 9.35 15.70
N ILE A 51 -8.57 9.46 14.92
CA ILE A 51 -7.79 8.27 14.52
C ILE A 51 -7.19 7.57 15.75
N GLU A 52 -6.86 8.32 16.80
CA GLU A 52 -6.32 7.76 18.03
C GLU A 52 -7.34 6.86 18.73
N ASP A 53 -8.63 7.22 18.71
CA ASP A 53 -9.70 6.36 19.24
C ASP A 53 -9.75 5.01 18.50
N MET A 54 -9.65 5.05 17.17
CA MET A 54 -9.60 3.83 16.37
C MET A 54 -8.34 3.01 16.62
N LYS A 55 -7.18 3.65 16.81
CA LYS A 55 -5.92 2.97 17.18
C LYS A 55 -6.04 2.28 18.53
N GLN A 56 -6.62 2.94 19.53
CA GLN A 56 -6.91 2.32 20.82
C GLN A 56 -7.87 1.12 20.67
N ARG A 57 -8.86 1.22 19.78
CA ARG A 57 -9.78 0.11 19.50
C ARG A 57 -9.06 -1.09 18.87
N VAL A 58 -8.16 -0.85 17.91
CA VAL A 58 -7.31 -1.89 17.31
C VAL A 58 -6.40 -2.54 18.35
N LEU A 59 -5.77 -1.75 19.22
CA LEU A 59 -4.91 -2.26 20.29
C LEU A 59 -5.69 -3.17 21.25
N ARG A 60 -6.91 -2.76 21.65
CA ARG A 60 -7.81 -3.56 22.52
C ARG A 60 -8.37 -4.80 21.85
N GLY A 61 -8.38 -4.87 20.52
CA GLY A 61 -8.97 -5.98 19.76
C GLY A 61 -8.23 -7.31 19.89
N ARG A 62 -7.00 -7.31 20.40
CA ARG A 62 -6.20 -8.52 20.66
C ARG A 62 -5.67 -8.49 22.09
N SER A 63 -5.63 -9.67 22.70
CA SER A 63 -5.20 -9.89 24.07
C SER A 63 -3.93 -10.74 24.07
N PHE A 64 -2.89 -10.26 24.75
CA PHE A 64 -1.63 -11.00 24.89
C PHE A 64 -1.86 -12.39 25.49
N ILE A 65 -2.70 -12.46 26.53
CA ILE A 65 -3.02 -13.70 27.24
C ILE A 65 -3.72 -14.70 26.31
N ASP A 66 -4.66 -14.23 25.48
CA ASP A 66 -5.38 -15.10 24.55
C ASP A 66 -4.51 -15.61 23.40
N GLU A 67 -3.54 -14.83 22.96
CA GLU A 67 -2.62 -15.24 21.90
C GLU A 67 -1.47 -16.10 22.41
N SER A 68 -1.16 -15.96 23.68
CA SER A 68 -0.03 -16.62 24.35
C SER A 68 -0.50 -17.67 25.36
N GLN A 69 -1.71 -18.22 25.24
CA GLN A 69 -2.33 -19.11 26.24
C GLN A 69 -1.41 -20.24 26.70
N GLU A 70 -0.71 -20.90 25.78
CA GLU A 70 0.19 -22.01 26.12
C GLU A 70 1.45 -21.53 26.87
N MET A 71 1.89 -20.29 26.62
CA MET A 71 3.02 -19.66 27.31
C MET A 71 2.59 -19.11 28.67
N ALA A 72 1.40 -18.54 28.77
CA ALA A 72 0.81 -18.04 30.01
C ALA A 72 0.67 -19.15 31.08
N LYS A 73 0.45 -20.40 30.65
CA LYS A 73 0.42 -21.57 31.55
C LYS A 73 1.79 -21.99 32.08
N ARG A 74 2.89 -21.58 31.44
CA ARG A 74 4.25 -22.08 31.68
C ARG A 74 5.19 -21.04 32.28
N MET A 75 4.87 -19.76 32.17
CA MET A 75 5.71 -18.65 32.64
C MET A 75 5.36 -18.24 34.07
N GLN A 76 6.37 -17.78 34.81
CA GLN A 76 6.13 -17.15 36.11
C GLN A 76 5.45 -15.78 35.93
N ALA A 77 4.65 -15.36 36.91
CA ALA A 77 3.84 -14.13 36.83
C ALA A 77 4.66 -12.88 36.45
N ARG A 78 5.89 -12.73 36.99
CA ARG A 78 6.78 -11.61 36.66
C ARG A 78 7.26 -11.64 35.20
N GLU A 79 7.61 -12.82 34.69
CA GLU A 79 8.06 -12.98 33.31
C GLU A 79 6.90 -12.75 32.32
N LEU A 80 5.71 -13.23 32.69
CA LEU A 80 4.49 -13.01 31.92
C LEU A 80 4.17 -11.51 31.80
N HIS A 81 4.27 -10.78 32.91
CA HIS A 81 4.05 -9.33 32.93
C HIS A 81 5.05 -8.56 32.04
N LEU A 82 6.34 -8.91 32.11
CA LEU A 82 7.36 -8.29 31.25
C LEU A 82 7.12 -8.60 29.76
N ALA A 83 6.72 -9.82 29.44
CA ALA A 83 6.39 -10.22 28.08
C ALA A 83 5.16 -9.46 27.54
N GLU A 84 4.12 -9.32 28.36
CA GLU A 84 2.92 -8.54 28.02
C GLU A 84 3.24 -7.07 27.75
N GLN A 85 4.08 -6.45 28.59
CA GLN A 85 4.54 -5.07 28.39
C GLN A 85 5.34 -4.91 27.09
N ALA A 86 6.25 -5.85 26.80
CA ALA A 86 7.05 -5.84 25.57
C ALA A 86 6.15 -6.00 24.33
N TRP A 87 5.22 -6.95 24.36
CA TRP A 87 4.25 -7.18 23.29
C TRP A 87 3.35 -5.96 23.06
N SER A 88 2.81 -5.37 24.13
CA SER A 88 1.94 -4.18 24.05
C SER A 88 2.69 -2.99 23.46
N SER A 89 3.95 -2.79 23.87
CA SER A 89 4.82 -1.74 23.35
C SER A 89 5.12 -1.94 21.86
N ALA A 90 5.44 -3.17 21.46
CA ALA A 90 5.70 -3.51 20.07
C ALA A 90 4.45 -3.36 19.20
N ARG A 91 3.27 -3.75 19.69
CA ARG A 91 1.99 -3.53 18.98
C ARG A 91 1.65 -2.06 18.83
N LYS A 92 1.87 -1.24 19.88
CA LYS A 92 1.69 0.22 19.77
C LYS A 92 2.56 0.81 18.66
N PHE A 93 3.83 0.45 18.63
CA PHE A 93 4.74 0.83 17.54
C PHE A 93 4.22 0.41 16.16
N CYS A 94 3.72 -0.82 16.02
CA CYS A 94 3.17 -1.31 14.76
C CYS A 94 1.93 -0.53 14.31
N VAL A 95 1.02 -0.21 15.23
CA VAL A 95 -0.20 0.57 14.94
C VAL A 95 0.15 2.01 14.56
N ASP A 96 1.13 2.63 15.22
CA ASP A 96 1.67 3.95 14.83
C ASP A 96 2.32 3.90 13.43
N GLN A 97 3.03 2.81 13.12
CA GLN A 97 3.59 2.60 11.79
C GLN A 97 2.50 2.45 10.72
N MET A 98 1.41 1.72 11.00
CA MET A 98 0.28 1.58 10.07
C MET A 98 -0.31 2.94 9.69
N GLU A 99 -0.48 3.85 10.66
CA GLU A 99 -0.99 5.20 10.42
C GLU A 99 -0.10 5.95 9.40
N TRP A 100 1.21 5.92 9.59
CA TRP A 100 2.16 6.53 8.65
C TRP A 100 2.07 5.90 7.26
N GLU A 101 2.05 4.57 7.17
CA GLU A 101 1.92 3.86 5.90
C GLU A 101 0.62 4.23 5.17
N ILE A 102 -0.51 4.28 5.88
CA ILE A 102 -1.81 4.68 5.32
C ILE A 102 -1.75 6.10 4.75
N VAL A 103 -1.13 7.05 5.46
CA VAL A 103 -0.97 8.42 4.97
C VAL A 103 -0.14 8.46 3.69
N VAL A 104 0.94 7.68 3.62
CA VAL A 104 1.78 7.56 2.41
C VAL A 104 0.99 6.92 1.26
N ASP A 105 0.24 5.86 1.55
CA ASP A 105 -0.58 5.12 0.57
C ASP A 105 -1.64 6.06 -0.02
N LEU A 106 -2.44 6.72 0.81
CA LEU A 106 -3.50 7.64 0.39
C LEU A 106 -2.96 8.85 -0.38
N LYS A 107 -1.81 9.41 0.02
CA LYS A 107 -1.13 10.48 -0.76
C LYS A 107 -0.73 9.98 -2.14
N THR A 108 -0.23 8.75 -2.23
CA THR A 108 0.17 8.14 -3.49
C THR A 108 -1.04 7.88 -4.38
N GLU A 109 -2.13 7.38 -3.83
CA GLU A 109 -3.41 7.15 -4.53
C GLU A 109 -4.01 8.43 -5.05
N LYS A 110 -4.04 9.50 -4.25
CA LYS A 110 -4.54 10.81 -4.67
C LYS A 110 -3.74 11.31 -5.88
N ARG A 111 -2.41 11.22 -5.82
CA ARG A 111 -1.52 11.62 -6.92
C ARG A 111 -1.76 10.78 -8.17
N LEU A 112 -1.80 9.44 -8.03
CA LEU A 112 -2.05 8.54 -9.15
C LEU A 112 -3.44 8.78 -9.74
N SER A 113 -4.43 9.08 -8.89
CA SER A 113 -5.78 9.37 -9.33
C SER A 113 -5.84 10.66 -10.17
N GLN A 114 -5.09 11.68 -9.77
CA GLN A 114 -4.92 12.91 -10.55
C GLN A 114 -4.20 12.64 -11.88
N LEU A 115 -3.10 11.88 -11.85
CA LEU A 115 -2.31 11.54 -13.03
C LEU A 115 -3.14 10.80 -14.08
N LEU A 116 -4.05 9.94 -13.63
CA LEU A 116 -4.84 9.07 -14.48
C LEU A 116 -6.26 9.59 -14.73
N GLY A 117 -6.61 10.74 -14.14
CA GLY A 117 -7.93 11.36 -14.27
C GLY A 117 -9.08 10.49 -13.76
N ARG A 118 -8.83 9.60 -12.79
CA ARG A 118 -9.82 8.66 -12.23
C ARG A 118 -9.43 8.23 -10.82
N LYS A 119 -10.33 7.66 -10.03
CA LYS A 119 -9.97 7.06 -8.73
C LYS A 119 -9.09 5.82 -8.96
N VAL A 120 -8.02 5.69 -8.18
CA VAL A 120 -7.05 4.58 -8.21
C VAL A 120 -6.62 4.24 -6.80
N THR A 121 -6.74 2.97 -6.41
CA THR A 121 -6.15 2.45 -5.16
C THR A 121 -4.80 1.77 -5.44
N LEU A 122 -3.92 1.69 -4.45
CA LEU A 122 -2.65 0.96 -4.60
C LEU A 122 -2.89 -0.53 -4.77
N GLU A 123 -3.84 -1.09 -4.03
CA GLU A 123 -4.23 -2.50 -4.13
C GLU A 123 -4.77 -2.82 -5.52
N GLY A 124 -5.66 -1.96 -6.04
CA GLY A 124 -6.16 -2.06 -7.40
C GLY A 124 -5.00 -2.02 -8.41
N LEU A 125 -4.12 -1.02 -8.31
CA LEU A 125 -2.96 -0.93 -9.21
C LEU A 125 -2.07 -2.20 -9.16
N GLN A 126 -1.83 -2.77 -7.98
CA GLN A 126 -1.06 -4.01 -7.82
C GLN A 126 -1.72 -5.20 -8.53
N MET A 127 -3.04 -5.36 -8.43
CA MET A 127 -3.77 -6.40 -9.16
C MET A 127 -3.78 -6.15 -10.68
N TYR A 128 -3.73 -4.89 -11.09
CA TYR A 128 -3.82 -4.51 -12.49
C TYR A 128 -2.52 -4.71 -13.28
N LEU A 129 -1.39 -4.38 -12.67
CA LEU A 129 -0.09 -4.32 -13.35
C LEU A 129 0.29 -5.64 -14.03
N PRO A 130 0.12 -6.84 -13.43
CA PRO A 130 0.41 -8.11 -14.10
C PRO A 130 -0.40 -8.32 -15.40
N ILE A 131 -1.67 -7.91 -15.40
CA ILE A 131 -2.58 -8.06 -16.55
C ILE A 131 -2.11 -7.18 -17.72
N ILE A 132 -1.68 -5.95 -17.44
CA ILE A 132 -1.15 -5.05 -18.47
C ILE A 132 0.22 -5.51 -18.95
N ARG A 133 1.11 -5.89 -18.04
CA ARG A 133 2.51 -6.23 -18.35
C ARG A 133 2.58 -7.27 -19.46
N SER A 134 1.84 -8.37 -19.33
CA SER A 134 1.83 -9.43 -20.36
C SER A 134 1.44 -8.92 -21.76
N LYS A 135 0.40 -8.07 -21.85
CA LYS A 135 -0.08 -7.50 -23.12
C LYS A 135 0.88 -6.44 -23.68
N ALA A 136 1.38 -5.58 -22.81
CA ALA A 136 2.35 -4.54 -23.15
C ALA A 136 3.65 -5.17 -23.66
N GLU A 137 4.12 -6.24 -23.02
CA GLU A 137 5.30 -6.98 -23.48
C GLU A 137 5.11 -7.56 -24.88
N GLN A 138 3.92 -8.07 -25.19
CA GLN A 138 3.64 -8.58 -26.53
C GLN A 138 3.70 -7.48 -27.60
N GLU A 139 3.21 -6.28 -27.30
CA GLU A 139 3.32 -5.14 -28.22
C GLU A 139 4.76 -4.66 -28.38
N VAL A 140 5.50 -4.57 -27.27
CA VAL A 140 6.92 -4.25 -27.31
C VAL A 140 7.68 -5.28 -28.16
N ARG A 141 7.39 -6.58 -28.03
CA ARG A 141 7.99 -7.62 -28.89
C ARG A 141 7.70 -7.36 -30.38
N ASN A 142 6.48 -6.95 -30.73
CA ASN A 142 6.15 -6.62 -32.11
C ASN A 142 6.95 -5.40 -32.61
N CYS A 143 7.08 -4.36 -31.79
CA CYS A 143 7.92 -3.20 -32.11
C CYS A 143 9.40 -3.59 -32.24
N LEU A 144 9.90 -4.49 -31.38
CA LEU A 144 11.28 -4.98 -31.45
C LEU A 144 11.53 -5.79 -32.73
N LEU A 145 10.57 -6.59 -33.19
CA LEU A 145 10.68 -7.30 -34.47
C LEU A 145 10.81 -6.32 -35.64
N GLN A 146 10.02 -5.25 -35.64
CA GLN A 146 10.10 -4.18 -36.64
C GLN A 146 11.41 -3.39 -36.55
N LEU A 147 11.91 -3.14 -35.34
CA LEU A 147 13.20 -2.50 -35.14
C LEU A 147 14.33 -3.37 -35.71
N SER A 148 14.33 -4.67 -35.43
CA SER A 148 15.34 -5.61 -35.94
C SER A 148 15.33 -5.74 -37.47
N SER A 149 14.21 -5.48 -38.15
CA SER A 149 14.18 -5.43 -39.62
C SER A 149 14.67 -4.11 -40.20
N LYS A 150 14.52 -2.98 -39.47
CA LYS A 150 15.00 -1.65 -39.91
C LYS A 150 16.47 -1.37 -39.61
N LEU A 151 16.98 -1.93 -38.51
CA LEU A 151 18.36 -1.71 -38.04
C LEU A 151 19.43 -2.08 -39.08
N PRO A 152 19.31 -3.17 -39.85
CA PRO A 152 20.25 -3.46 -40.93
C PRO A 152 20.33 -2.31 -41.94
N ASP A 153 19.23 -1.75 -42.43
CA ASP A 153 19.29 -0.68 -43.43
C ASP A 153 20.07 0.55 -42.96
N PHE A 154 20.15 0.76 -41.64
CA PHE A 154 20.93 1.83 -41.02
C PHE A 154 22.45 1.69 -41.15
N PHE A 155 22.99 0.47 -41.26
CA PHE A 155 24.43 0.21 -41.35
C PHE A 155 24.93 0.00 -42.78
N VAL A 156 24.06 0.12 -43.80
CA VAL A 156 24.47 -0.05 -45.20
C VAL A 156 25.23 1.20 -45.60
N CYS A 157 26.53 1.06 -45.83
CA CYS A 157 27.29 2.09 -46.51
C CYS A 157 26.92 2.02 -48.01
N PRO A 158 26.40 3.10 -48.62
CA PRO A 158 26.04 3.12 -50.04
C PRO A 158 27.22 2.74 -50.96
N ASP A 159 28.45 3.00 -50.49
CA ASP A 159 29.65 2.92 -51.31
C ASP A 159 30.34 1.54 -51.32
N THR A 160 29.99 0.61 -50.43
CA THR A 160 30.74 -0.66 -50.30
C THR A 160 29.98 -1.92 -50.75
N GLY A 161 28.73 -1.79 -51.21
CA GLY A 161 27.95 -2.89 -51.81
C GLY A 161 27.81 -4.15 -50.95
N THR A 162 28.14 -4.08 -49.66
CA THR A 162 28.35 -5.24 -48.80
C THR A 162 27.00 -5.71 -48.29
N ARG A 163 26.43 -6.73 -48.94
CA ARG A 163 25.18 -7.37 -48.49
C ARG A 163 25.34 -7.93 -47.08
N TYR A 164 24.33 -7.71 -46.24
CA TYR A 164 24.28 -8.19 -44.87
C TYR A 164 24.48 -9.71 -44.74
N LYS A 165 25.11 -10.11 -43.62
CA LYS A 165 25.07 -11.49 -43.16
C LYS A 165 23.61 -11.90 -42.93
N PRO A 166 23.11 -12.98 -43.58
CA PRO A 166 21.73 -13.45 -43.43
C PRO A 166 21.29 -13.72 -41.99
N GLY A 167 22.23 -13.98 -41.06
CA GLY A 167 21.96 -14.25 -39.65
C GLY A 167 21.87 -13.03 -38.73
N LEU A 168 22.17 -11.82 -39.22
CA LEU A 168 22.24 -10.62 -38.38
C LEU A 168 20.88 -10.24 -37.77
N VAL A 169 19.81 -10.31 -38.57
CA VAL A 169 18.44 -10.03 -38.09
C VAL A 169 18.04 -11.02 -37.00
N SER A 170 18.35 -12.31 -37.19
CA SER A 170 18.09 -13.36 -36.21
C SER A 170 18.88 -13.14 -34.92
N GLU A 171 20.14 -12.70 -35.02
CA GLU A 171 20.99 -12.38 -33.87
C GLU A 171 20.46 -11.16 -33.09
N LEU A 172 20.06 -10.11 -33.80
CA LEU A 172 19.42 -8.93 -33.20
C LEU A 172 18.13 -9.32 -32.49
N GLN A 173 17.25 -10.10 -33.12
CA GLN A 173 16.02 -10.58 -32.49
C GLN A 173 16.32 -11.41 -31.25
N ARG A 174 17.35 -12.27 -31.27
CA ARG A 174 17.77 -13.06 -30.11
C ARG A 174 18.23 -12.19 -28.95
N LYS A 175 18.90 -11.08 -29.23
CA LYS A 175 19.44 -10.14 -28.22
C LYS A 175 18.42 -9.14 -27.70
N THR A 176 17.49 -8.69 -28.54
CA THR A 176 16.50 -7.66 -28.16
C THR A 176 15.22 -8.25 -27.58
N ARG A 177 14.81 -9.46 -27.99
CA ARG A 177 13.59 -10.11 -27.47
C ARG A 177 13.52 -10.21 -25.93
N PRO A 178 14.62 -10.54 -25.21
CA PRO A 178 14.62 -10.59 -23.74
C PRO A 178 14.45 -9.21 -23.08
N LEU A 179 14.60 -8.10 -23.81
CA LEU A 179 14.45 -6.76 -23.27
C LEU A 179 13.00 -6.34 -23.08
N ALA A 180 12.04 -7.04 -23.69
CA ALA A 180 10.64 -6.62 -23.64
C ALA A 180 10.09 -6.39 -22.20
N PRO A 181 10.34 -7.29 -21.21
CA PRO A 181 9.94 -7.04 -19.83
C PRO A 181 10.61 -5.79 -19.23
N GLN A 182 11.89 -5.57 -19.51
CA GLN A 182 12.66 -4.43 -19.00
C GLN A 182 12.16 -3.11 -19.61
N VAL A 183 11.81 -3.10 -20.90
CA VAL A 183 11.23 -1.94 -21.59
C VAL A 183 9.87 -1.58 -20.99
N VAL A 184 9.00 -2.57 -20.80
CA VAL A 184 7.68 -2.36 -20.18
C VAL A 184 7.85 -1.86 -18.75
N GLN A 185 8.74 -2.48 -17.97
CA GLN A 185 9.00 -2.08 -16.58
C GLN A 185 9.52 -0.65 -16.51
N THR A 186 10.48 -0.28 -17.35
CA THR A 186 11.04 1.09 -17.40
C THR A 186 9.97 2.11 -17.74
N ALA A 187 9.14 1.83 -18.75
CA ALA A 187 8.07 2.74 -19.17
C ALA A 187 7.01 2.92 -18.07
N LEU A 188 6.62 1.83 -17.40
CA LEU A 188 5.66 1.86 -16.29
C LEU A 188 6.24 2.55 -15.05
N ASP A 189 7.50 2.28 -14.70
CA ASP A 189 8.15 2.90 -13.54
C ASP A 189 8.24 4.42 -13.72
N ILE A 190 8.62 4.90 -14.90
CA ILE A 190 8.71 6.35 -15.14
C ILE A 190 7.31 7.00 -15.14
N LEU A 191 6.29 6.31 -15.66
CA LEU A 191 4.91 6.77 -15.58
C LEU A 191 4.41 6.85 -14.13
N LEU A 192 4.68 5.82 -13.34
CA LEU A 192 4.19 5.69 -11.98
C LEU A 192 5.11 6.38 -10.97
N SER A 193 6.32 6.76 -11.35
CA SER A 193 7.32 7.39 -10.50
C SER A 193 6.84 8.74 -9.95
N LYS A 194 7.39 9.11 -8.80
CA LYS A 194 7.35 10.47 -8.29
C LYS A 194 8.28 11.29 -9.18
N THR A 195 7.77 12.04 -10.16
CA THR A 195 8.56 13.22 -10.56
C THR A 195 8.59 14.14 -9.36
N HIS A 196 9.80 14.35 -8.83
CA HIS A 196 10.12 15.50 -7.99
C HIS A 196 9.97 16.75 -8.86
N LEU A 197 8.74 17.20 -9.07
CA LEU A 197 8.51 18.60 -9.37
C LEU A 197 8.85 19.35 -8.09
N HIS A 198 9.99 20.04 -8.09
CA HIS A 198 10.30 21.11 -7.14
C HIS A 198 9.08 22.05 -7.09
N VAL A 199 8.21 21.82 -6.11
CA VAL A 199 7.30 22.84 -5.62
C VAL A 199 8.16 23.63 -4.65
N GLU A 200 8.66 24.78 -5.09
CA GLU A 200 9.07 25.83 -4.16
C GLU A 200 7.87 26.04 -3.23
N VAL A 201 8.05 25.64 -1.97
CA VAL A 201 7.06 25.84 -0.92
C VAL A 201 7.17 27.30 -0.51
N THR A 202 6.36 28.14 -1.15
CA THR A 202 5.88 29.38 -0.53
C THR A 202 4.42 29.15 -0.12
N ASP A 203 4.22 28.97 1.18
CA ASP A 203 2.98 29.15 1.96
C ASP A 203 1.80 28.14 1.76
N PRO A 204 0.90 28.03 2.78
CA PRO A 204 0.20 26.79 3.12
C PRO A 204 -0.97 26.48 2.17
N PRO A 205 -1.43 25.20 2.12
CA PRO A 205 -2.23 24.73 1.00
C PRO A 205 -3.71 25.11 1.18
N SER A 206 -4.09 26.29 0.70
CA SER A 206 -5.47 26.53 0.29
C SER A 206 -5.70 25.81 -1.05
N ARG A 207 -6.61 24.82 -1.06
CA ARG A 207 -7.27 24.19 -2.23
C ARG A 207 -6.54 24.32 -3.58
N ALA A 208 -5.29 23.88 -3.66
CA ALA A 208 -4.56 23.85 -4.92
C ALA A 208 -5.01 22.61 -5.70
N ASN A 209 -5.86 22.82 -6.72
CA ASN A 209 -6.03 21.88 -7.81
C ASN A 209 -4.67 21.71 -8.51
N ILE A 210 -3.88 20.73 -8.07
CA ILE A 210 -2.68 20.30 -8.78
C ILE A 210 -3.14 19.62 -10.08
N LYS A 211 -3.42 20.43 -11.10
CA LYS A 211 -3.50 19.97 -12.48
C LYS A 211 -2.09 19.60 -12.89
N ILE A 212 -1.80 18.30 -13.02
CA ILE A 212 -0.59 17.83 -13.68
C ILE A 212 -0.66 18.37 -15.11
N LYS A 213 0.19 19.36 -15.42
CA LYS A 213 0.26 19.95 -16.76
C LYS A 213 0.72 18.88 -17.73
N ASP A 214 0.15 18.83 -18.94
CA ASP A 214 0.54 17.94 -20.05
C ASP A 214 2.07 17.95 -20.33
N SER A 215 2.76 19.01 -19.92
CA SER A 215 4.22 19.14 -19.97
C SER A 215 4.98 18.08 -19.16
N ASP A 216 4.46 17.62 -18.00
CA ASP A 216 5.14 16.62 -17.15
C ASP A 216 5.06 15.22 -17.76
N LEU A 217 3.91 14.86 -18.38
CA LEU A 217 3.76 13.59 -19.07
C LEU A 217 4.67 13.51 -20.30
N LYS A 218 4.79 14.60 -21.06
CA LYS A 218 5.69 14.67 -22.22
C LYS A 218 7.15 14.46 -21.82
N LEU A 219 7.60 15.12 -20.75
CA LEU A 219 8.95 14.96 -20.20
C LEU A 219 9.22 13.52 -19.74
N ARG A 220 8.24 12.87 -19.11
CA ARG A 220 8.34 11.46 -18.70
C ARG A 220 8.40 10.51 -19.88
N ILE A 221 7.58 10.74 -20.92
CA ILE A 221 7.65 9.98 -22.18
C ILE A 221 9.04 10.11 -22.78
N GLU A 222 9.57 11.32 -22.91
CA GLU A 222 10.91 11.58 -23.46
C GLU A 222 12.00 10.87 -22.63
N SER A 223 11.94 10.98 -21.30
CA SER A 223 12.87 10.31 -20.38
C SER A 223 12.84 8.78 -20.54
N SER A 224 11.64 8.19 -20.64
CA SER A 224 11.46 6.76 -20.93
C SER A 224 12.06 6.39 -22.28
N CYS A 225 11.82 7.19 -23.32
CA CYS A 225 12.34 6.94 -24.66
C CYS A 225 13.86 6.94 -24.69
N THR A 226 14.51 7.87 -23.99
CA THR A 226 15.98 7.96 -23.91
C THR A 226 16.59 6.74 -23.21
N LEU A 227 16.02 6.32 -22.08
CA LEU A 227 16.52 5.16 -21.33
C LEU A 227 16.33 3.85 -22.12
N ILE A 228 15.14 3.66 -22.70
CA ILE A 228 14.87 2.49 -23.55
C ILE A 228 15.73 2.53 -24.81
N GLY A 229 15.89 3.70 -25.43
CA GLY A 229 16.74 3.89 -26.62
C GLY A 229 18.19 3.48 -26.37
N ARG A 230 18.75 3.84 -25.20
CA ARG A 230 20.08 3.40 -24.77
C ARG A 230 20.17 1.88 -24.61
N LEU A 231 19.21 1.27 -23.91
CA LEU A 231 19.15 -0.20 -23.74
C LEU A 231 19.14 -0.94 -25.08
N LEU A 232 18.35 -0.45 -26.03
CA LEU A 232 18.25 -1.02 -27.37
C LEU A 232 19.53 -0.82 -28.18
N ALA A 233 20.14 0.35 -28.09
CA ALA A 233 21.38 0.67 -28.78
C ALA A 233 22.55 -0.17 -28.27
N ASP A 234 22.66 -0.39 -26.96
CA ASP A 234 23.69 -1.26 -26.38
C ASP A 234 23.52 -2.72 -26.82
N ALA A 235 22.28 -3.21 -26.85
CA ALA A 235 21.98 -4.56 -27.35
C ALA A 235 22.32 -4.71 -28.84
N ALA A 236 21.94 -3.72 -29.66
CA ALA A 236 22.25 -3.71 -31.08
C ALA A 236 23.77 -3.61 -31.33
N ALA A 237 24.48 -2.69 -30.66
CA ALA A 237 25.93 -2.52 -30.80
C ALA A 237 26.70 -3.82 -30.56
N SER A 238 26.24 -4.64 -29.61
CA SER A 238 26.83 -5.96 -29.34
C SER A 238 26.73 -6.95 -30.51
N CYS A 239 25.74 -6.81 -31.39
CA CYS A 239 25.57 -7.65 -32.59
C CYS A 239 26.45 -7.21 -33.75
N PHE A 240 26.77 -5.92 -33.82
CA PHE A 240 27.50 -5.33 -34.95
C PHE A 240 29.00 -5.14 -34.69
N CYS A 241 29.51 -5.46 -33.49
CA CYS A 241 30.91 -5.23 -33.09
C CYS A 241 31.37 -3.78 -33.37
N LEU A 242 30.48 -2.80 -33.19
CA LEU A 242 30.74 -1.40 -33.48
C LEU A 242 31.58 -0.80 -32.34
N ASN A 243 32.90 -0.76 -32.51
CA ASN A 243 33.83 -0.16 -31.56
C ASN A 243 34.05 1.36 -31.77
N SER A 244 33.39 1.99 -32.74
CA SER A 244 33.56 3.42 -33.03
C SER A 244 32.46 4.28 -32.39
N PHE A 245 32.89 5.29 -31.64
CA PHE A 245 32.01 6.25 -30.92
C PHE A 245 30.93 6.87 -31.83
N PHE A 246 31.27 7.20 -33.09
CA PHE A 246 30.35 7.86 -34.04
C PHE A 246 29.13 7.01 -34.40
N PHE A 247 29.30 5.69 -34.54
CA PHE A 247 28.18 4.80 -34.86
C PHE A 247 27.28 4.56 -33.65
N ARG A 248 27.81 4.67 -32.42
CA ARG A 248 27.06 4.47 -31.18
C ARG A 248 26.07 5.60 -30.92
N ASP A 249 26.48 6.86 -31.10
CA ASP A 249 25.58 8.02 -30.91
C ASP A 249 24.44 8.03 -31.94
N ARG A 250 24.77 7.74 -33.21
CA ARG A 250 23.78 7.66 -34.30
C ARG A 250 22.77 6.53 -34.05
N LEU A 251 23.26 5.36 -33.60
CA LEU A 251 22.43 4.22 -33.23
C LEU A 251 21.53 4.53 -32.03
N GLN A 252 22.07 5.19 -31.00
CA GLN A 252 21.29 5.60 -29.84
C GLN A 252 20.18 6.58 -30.23
N HIS A 253 20.46 7.54 -31.09
CA HIS A 253 19.43 8.48 -31.55
C HIS A 253 18.32 7.75 -32.33
N PHE A 254 18.68 6.82 -33.22
CA PHE A 254 17.73 5.99 -33.96
C PHE A 254 16.87 5.13 -33.02
N CYS A 255 17.50 4.40 -32.09
CA CYS A 255 16.80 3.58 -31.11
C CYS A 255 15.91 4.40 -30.17
N THR A 256 16.30 5.63 -29.83
CA THR A 256 15.48 6.56 -29.03
C THR A 256 14.26 7.06 -29.80
N SER A 257 14.38 7.27 -31.12
CA SER A 257 13.25 7.62 -31.97
C SER A 257 12.26 6.46 -32.06
N GLU A 258 12.76 5.23 -32.26
CA GLU A 258 11.92 4.03 -32.36
C GLU A 258 11.32 3.60 -31.01
N SER A 259 12.00 3.88 -29.89
CA SER A 259 11.46 3.59 -28.55
C SER A 259 10.20 4.39 -28.23
N LYS A 260 9.98 5.53 -28.88
CA LYS A 260 8.74 6.31 -28.77
C LYS A 260 7.50 5.50 -29.10
N ASN A 261 7.57 4.64 -30.11
CA ASN A 261 6.45 3.77 -30.47
C ASN A 261 6.17 2.74 -29.37
N MET A 262 7.21 2.15 -28.79
CA MET A 262 7.10 1.19 -27.69
C MET A 262 6.50 1.84 -26.44
N VAL A 263 7.06 2.99 -26.03
CA VAL A 263 6.61 3.76 -24.88
C VAL A 263 5.16 4.22 -25.05
N THR A 264 4.81 4.73 -26.23
CA THR A 264 3.44 5.13 -26.56
C THR A 264 2.47 3.95 -26.54
N ALA A 265 2.88 2.78 -27.04
CA ALA A 265 2.07 1.57 -27.00
C ALA A 265 1.78 1.13 -25.55
N VAL A 266 2.81 1.09 -24.70
CA VAL A 266 2.67 0.80 -23.26
C VAL A 266 1.71 1.78 -22.60
N TYR A 267 1.85 3.09 -22.87
CA TYR A 267 0.99 4.12 -22.30
C TYR A 267 -0.44 4.08 -22.80
N LYS A 268 -0.64 3.86 -24.10
CA LYS A 268 -1.96 3.70 -24.68
C LYS A 268 -2.66 2.49 -24.07
N ARG A 269 -1.97 1.36 -23.92
CA ARG A 269 -2.53 0.18 -23.25
C ARG A 269 -2.89 0.44 -21.81
N PHE A 270 -1.97 1.06 -21.06
CA PHE A 270 -2.20 1.41 -19.67
C PHE A 270 -3.44 2.32 -19.55
N THR A 271 -3.52 3.40 -20.32
CA THR A 271 -4.61 4.38 -20.25
C THR A 271 -5.95 3.80 -20.73
N GLU A 272 -6.00 3.14 -21.88
CA GLU A 272 -7.24 2.59 -22.45
C GLU A 272 -7.84 1.47 -21.59
N ARG A 273 -7.01 0.53 -21.13
CA ARG A 273 -7.47 -0.61 -20.33
C ARG A 273 -7.71 -0.23 -18.86
N SER A 274 -7.13 0.87 -18.39
CA SER A 274 -7.40 1.36 -17.04
C SER A 274 -8.82 1.89 -16.87
N LYS A 275 -9.51 2.26 -17.96
CA LYS A 275 -10.91 2.72 -17.92
C LYS A 275 -11.88 1.60 -17.55
N SER A 276 -11.58 0.35 -17.91
CA SER A 276 -12.35 -0.83 -17.50
C SER A 276 -12.02 -1.34 -16.10
N PHE A 277 -11.16 -0.64 -15.35
CA PHE A 277 -10.59 -1.11 -14.09
C PHE A 277 -11.46 -0.83 -12.85
N PHE A 278 -12.55 -0.07 -12.96
CA PHE A 278 -13.40 0.36 -11.84
C PHE A 278 -13.90 -0.78 -10.92
N LEU A 279 -13.98 -2.01 -11.44
CA LEU A 279 -14.43 -3.21 -10.71
C LEU A 279 -13.37 -3.80 -9.75
N LEU A 280 -12.11 -3.39 -9.85
CA LEU A 280 -10.99 -3.97 -9.08
C LEU A 280 -10.45 -3.02 -7.99
N ASP A 281 -11.01 -1.81 -7.87
CA ASP A 281 -10.64 -0.84 -6.82
C ASP A 281 -11.33 -1.14 -5.47
N PHE A 282 -12.28 -2.07 -5.43
CA PHE A 282 -13.04 -2.48 -4.24
C PHE A 282 -13.22 -4.00 -4.24
N ASP A 283 -12.35 -4.75 -3.57
CA ASP A 283 -12.61 -6.18 -3.35
C ASP A 283 -13.64 -6.37 -2.22
N GLU A 284 -14.05 -7.62 -1.99
CA GLU A 284 -14.96 -7.95 -0.90
C GLU A 284 -14.40 -7.57 0.48
N SER A 285 -13.08 -7.66 0.67
CA SER A 285 -12.41 -7.28 1.93
C SER A 285 -12.56 -5.79 2.22
N PHE A 286 -12.53 -4.94 1.19
CA PHE A 286 -12.79 -3.50 1.32
C PHE A 286 -14.21 -3.25 1.84
N HIS A 287 -15.21 -3.90 1.24
CA HIS A 287 -16.62 -3.72 1.61
C HIS A 287 -16.90 -4.23 3.03
N VAL A 288 -16.36 -5.41 3.37
CA VAL A 288 -16.46 -6.00 4.71
C VAL A 288 -15.80 -5.09 5.74
N ALA A 289 -14.55 -4.66 5.50
CA ALA A 289 -13.83 -3.79 6.42
C ALA A 289 -14.56 -2.46 6.63
N ARG A 290 -15.09 -1.86 5.56
CA ARG A 290 -15.84 -0.61 5.64
C ARG A 290 -17.11 -0.74 6.50
N LYS A 291 -17.87 -1.82 6.33
CA LYS A 291 -19.05 -2.11 7.17
C LYS A 291 -18.65 -2.33 8.63
N THR A 292 -17.57 -3.09 8.86
CA THR A 292 -17.03 -3.33 10.19
C THR A 292 -16.66 -2.03 10.88
N VAL A 293 -15.97 -1.11 10.20
CA VAL A 293 -15.59 0.18 10.79
C VAL A 293 -16.79 1.06 11.12
N LEU A 294 -17.85 1.05 10.29
CA LEU A 294 -19.08 1.76 10.63
C LEU A 294 -19.71 1.23 11.92
N ASN A 295 -19.77 -0.10 12.09
CA ASN A 295 -20.26 -0.72 13.32
C ASN A 295 -19.39 -0.38 14.53
N ILE A 296 -18.06 -0.45 14.38
CA ILE A 296 -17.12 -0.05 15.43
C ILE A 296 -17.29 1.44 15.79
N THR A 297 -17.56 2.30 14.81
CA THR A 297 -17.82 3.73 15.03
C THR A 297 -19.07 3.95 15.86
N LEU A 298 -20.16 3.22 15.58
CA LEU A 298 -21.39 3.28 16.37
C LEU A 298 -21.16 2.80 17.81
N ASP A 299 -20.42 1.72 17.98
CA ASP A 299 -20.07 1.15 19.28
C ASP A 299 -19.24 2.15 20.13
N MET A 300 -18.20 2.75 19.53
CA MET A 300 -17.39 3.79 20.20
C MET A 300 -18.21 5.03 20.60
N MET A 301 -19.25 5.38 19.84
CA MET A 301 -20.17 6.45 20.23
C MET A 301 -21.05 6.04 21.41
N GLY A 302 -21.52 4.80 21.44
CA GLY A 302 -22.26 4.21 22.57
C GLY A 302 -21.44 4.26 23.86
N ASP A 303 -20.18 3.82 23.81
CA ASP A 303 -19.24 3.87 24.94
C ASP A 303 -19.09 5.29 25.50
N ARG A 304 -18.94 6.29 24.63
CA ARG A 304 -18.77 7.68 25.04
C ARG A 304 -20.05 8.30 25.62
N LEU A 305 -21.21 7.99 25.05
CA LEU A 305 -22.50 8.45 25.57
C LEU A 305 -22.79 7.79 26.93
N GLY A 306 -22.50 6.50 27.08
CA GLY A 306 -22.59 5.79 28.36
C GLY A 306 -21.64 6.36 29.41
N ALA A 307 -20.38 6.62 29.05
CA ALA A 307 -19.39 7.22 29.94
C ALA A 307 -19.77 8.66 30.35
N ALA A 308 -20.29 9.47 29.42
CA ALA A 308 -20.78 10.81 29.73
C ALA A 308 -21.99 10.79 30.67
N TYR A 309 -22.93 9.87 30.44
CA TYR A 309 -24.09 9.69 31.31
C TYR A 309 -23.70 9.24 32.72
N HIS A 310 -22.74 8.30 32.84
CA HIS A 310 -22.21 7.88 34.14
C HIS A 310 -21.43 8.99 34.84
N TRP A 311 -20.68 9.82 34.11
CA TRP A 311 -20.00 10.98 34.66
C TRP A 311 -20.97 12.05 35.17
N GLU A 312 -22.04 12.34 34.43
CA GLU A 312 -23.10 13.27 34.86
C GLU A 312 -23.86 12.75 36.09
N GLN A 313 -24.12 11.44 36.18
CA GLN A 313 -24.68 10.83 37.40
C GLN A 313 -23.72 10.94 38.58
N HIS A 314 -22.43 10.68 38.36
CA HIS A 314 -21.44 10.77 39.43
C HIS A 314 -21.28 12.21 39.94
N GLN A 315 -21.32 13.21 39.06
CA GLN A 315 -21.31 14.63 39.43
C GLN A 315 -22.57 15.04 40.20
N ARG A 316 -23.77 14.59 39.79
CA ARG A 316 -25.00 14.84 40.56
C ARG A 316 -24.95 14.21 41.95
N SER A 317 -24.40 13.00 42.06
CA SER A 317 -24.21 12.33 43.35
C SER A 317 -23.15 13.01 44.23
N THR A 318 -22.12 13.64 43.66
CA THR A 318 -21.13 14.41 44.43
C THR A 318 -21.62 15.81 44.80
N GLU A 319 -22.53 16.41 44.03
CA GLU A 319 -23.19 17.67 44.40
C GLU A 319 -24.26 17.47 45.49
N GLU A 320 -24.97 16.33 45.50
CA GLU A 320 -25.90 15.97 46.58
C GLU A 320 -25.20 15.60 47.91
N GLU A 321 -23.93 15.15 47.88
CA GLU A 321 -23.13 14.88 49.09
C GLU A 321 -22.51 16.14 49.73
N VAL A 322 -22.47 17.29 49.05
CA VAL A 322 -21.91 18.54 49.62
C VAL A 322 -22.96 19.33 50.42
N GLU A 323 -24.24 18.97 50.34
CA GLU A 323 -25.34 19.58 51.12
C GLU A 323 -26.02 18.60 52.09
N THR A 324 -25.27 17.82 52.88
CA THR A 324 -25.84 17.25 54.12
C THR A 324 -24.80 17.13 55.24
N PRO A 325 -25.06 17.64 56.46
CA PRO A 325 -24.21 17.41 57.62
C PRO A 325 -24.41 15.98 58.15
N GLU A 326 -23.29 15.40 58.58
CA GLU A 326 -23.13 14.06 59.16
C GLU A 326 -24.32 13.60 60.03
N VAL A 327 -24.88 12.44 59.69
CA VAL A 327 -25.52 11.56 60.66
C VAL A 327 -24.94 10.16 60.47
N HIS A 328 -24.16 9.74 61.48
CA HIS A 328 -23.75 8.36 61.66
C HIS A 328 -24.95 7.41 61.60
N HIS A 329 -24.90 6.38 60.77
CA HIS A 329 -25.47 5.09 61.13
C HIS A 329 -24.68 3.91 60.54
N VAL A 330 -24.62 2.88 61.36
CA VAL A 330 -23.85 1.64 61.28
C VAL A 330 -24.41 0.68 60.23
N ALA A 331 -23.48 0.02 59.53
CA ALA A 331 -23.48 -1.27 58.84
C ALA A 331 -24.80 -2.04 58.61
N GLU A 332 -24.98 -2.53 57.39
CA GLU A 332 -25.39 -3.92 57.15
C GLU A 332 -24.89 -4.45 55.79
N GLU A 333 -24.31 -5.64 55.85
CA GLU A 333 -23.85 -6.53 54.77
C GLU A 333 -25.03 -7.04 53.92
N ASN A 334 -24.87 -7.17 52.59
CA ASN A 334 -25.25 -8.38 51.83
C ASN A 334 -24.98 -8.29 50.31
N THR A 335 -24.01 -9.12 49.88
CA THR A 335 -24.03 -10.10 48.76
C THR A 335 -24.49 -9.71 47.35
N ASP A 336 -23.48 -9.39 46.54
CA ASP A 336 -23.02 -10.06 45.30
C ASP A 336 -23.91 -11.18 44.69
N GLU A 337 -24.56 -10.90 43.55
CA GLU A 337 -24.98 -11.88 42.52
C GLU A 337 -25.56 -11.16 41.28
N ARG A 338 -24.72 -10.55 40.42
CA ARG A 338 -25.20 -10.03 39.11
C ARG A 338 -24.18 -9.84 37.97
N GLN A 339 -23.02 -10.50 38.00
CA GLN A 339 -21.96 -10.30 36.98
C GLN A 339 -21.58 -11.54 36.14
N VAL A 340 -22.47 -12.52 35.96
CA VAL A 340 -22.13 -13.76 35.21
C VAL A 340 -22.72 -13.85 33.80
N GLU A 341 -23.63 -12.95 33.37
CA GLU A 341 -24.37 -13.17 32.12
C GLU A 341 -23.86 -12.42 30.87
N GLU A 342 -23.00 -11.40 31.00
CA GLU A 342 -22.57 -10.60 29.84
C GLU A 342 -21.40 -11.17 29.02
N ARG A 343 -20.67 -12.17 29.54
CA ARG A 343 -19.45 -12.70 28.87
C ARG A 343 -19.69 -13.86 27.91
N ARG A 344 -20.93 -14.32 27.71
CA ARG A 344 -21.24 -15.41 26.75
C ARG A 344 -21.72 -14.95 25.37
N GLY A 345 -22.00 -13.66 25.17
CA GLY A 345 -22.57 -13.14 23.91
C GLY A 345 -21.59 -12.98 22.74
N VAL A 346 -20.27 -12.97 22.96
CA VAL A 346 -19.28 -12.60 21.91
C VAL A 346 -18.59 -13.83 21.26
N ARG A 347 -18.84 -15.06 21.74
CA ARG A 347 -18.17 -16.28 21.25
C ARG A 347 -18.84 -17.00 20.07
N ALA A 348 -19.91 -16.45 19.48
CA ALA A 348 -20.68 -17.16 18.46
C ALA A 348 -20.27 -16.90 16.99
N PHE A 349 -19.26 -16.07 16.71
CA PHE A 349 -18.91 -15.69 15.32
C PHE A 349 -17.72 -16.43 14.68
N PHE A 350 -17.06 -17.35 15.39
CA PHE A 350 -15.92 -18.13 14.87
C PHE A 350 -16.05 -19.64 15.08
N ARG A 351 -17.19 -20.22 14.72
CA ARG A 351 -17.27 -21.65 14.38
C ARG A 351 -17.76 -21.78 12.95
N GLN A 352 -16.83 -22.02 12.03
CA GLN A 352 -17.11 -22.85 10.87
C GLN A 352 -16.75 -24.28 11.29
N ASP A 353 -17.78 -25.04 11.65
CA ASP A 353 -17.71 -26.49 11.59
C ASP A 353 -17.98 -26.85 10.12
N ASP A 354 -16.98 -27.40 9.42
CA ASP A 354 -17.20 -28.22 8.23
C ASP A 354 -16.94 -29.68 8.61
N PRO A 355 -17.69 -30.63 8.05
CA PRO A 355 -17.63 -32.06 8.41
C PRO A 355 -16.31 -32.75 8.02
#